data_AF-A0A537EAK5-F1
#
_entry.id   AF-A0A537EAK5-F1
#
_cell.length_a   1.000
_cell.length_b   1.000
_cell.length_c   1.000
_cell.angle_alpha   90.00
_cell.angle_beta   90.00
_cell.angle_gamma   90.00
#
_symmetry.space_group_name_H-M   'P 1'
#
loop_
_entity.id
_entity.type
_entity.pdbx_description
1 polymer ?
#
loop_
_entity_poly.entity_id
_entity_poly.type
_entity_poly.pdbx_seq_one_letter_code
_entity_poly.pdbx_strand_id
1 'polypeptide(L)'
;MVNVCIAVGIEENVSSLKTLSLRSYHRLSSDILGYYRLGAISVATGILRNYRKAKKRKPQTRFPYAKRMMLTTCYGFKIQNGCLRLPVKPREYIYVKLNSHTLQSLSGLNVRSVTLTRRSLSISYSRETVEIKPEGYIGIDRNLDNVTVVSTDQTVQRFDLSSATRIKSDCRYVKSRFKRNDFRLRTGVFSKYGQKQRNRVQPLL
;
A
#
# COMPACT_ATOMS: atom_id res chain seq x y z
N MET A 1 -1.75 14.19 16.83
CA MET A 1 -0.46 14.48 16.16
C MET A 1 -0.61 14.64 14.66
N VAL A 2 -0.88 13.57 13.88
CA VAL A 2 -0.93 13.64 12.41
C VAL A 2 -1.89 14.73 11.91
N ASN A 3 -3.11 14.81 12.46
CA ASN A 3 -4.08 15.83 12.07
C ASN A 3 -3.65 17.26 12.44
N VAL A 4 -2.86 17.44 13.51
CA VAL A 4 -2.26 18.74 13.85
C VAL A 4 -1.27 19.14 12.77
N CYS A 5 -0.37 18.24 12.37
CA CYS A 5 0.57 18.50 11.28
C CYS A 5 -0.13 18.73 9.93
N ILE A 6 -1.25 18.03 9.66
CA ILE A 6 -2.06 18.28 8.46
C ILE A 6 -2.65 19.70 8.50
N ALA A 7 -3.23 20.12 9.62
CA ALA A 7 -3.80 21.45 9.78
C ALA A 7 -2.73 22.53 9.53
N VAL A 8 -1.55 22.41 10.14
CA VAL A 8 -0.41 23.33 9.92
C VAL A 8 -0.01 23.37 8.44
N GLY A 9 0.08 22.22 7.77
CA GLY A 9 0.44 22.17 6.35
C GLY A 9 -0.61 22.80 5.42
N ILE A 10 -1.89 22.79 5.81
CA ILE A 10 -2.96 23.48 5.09
C ILE A 10 -2.91 24.99 5.35
N GLU A 11 -2.84 25.39 6.62
CA GLU A 11 -2.77 26.78 7.09
C GLU A 11 -1.61 27.53 6.45
N GLU A 12 -0.42 26.93 6.48
CA GLU A 12 0.80 27.56 5.96
C GLU A 12 1.08 27.22 4.49
N ASN A 13 0.20 26.46 3.84
CA ASN A 13 0.37 25.97 2.48
C ASN A 13 1.76 25.30 2.25
N VAL A 14 2.10 24.31 3.08
CA VAL A 14 3.37 23.55 3.03
C VAL A 14 3.13 22.06 2.75
N SER A 15 4.01 21.42 1.96
CA SER A 15 4.01 19.94 1.80
C SER A 15 5.40 19.32 1.66
N SER A 16 6.47 20.07 1.91
CA SER A 16 7.83 19.53 2.00
C SER A 16 8.04 19.03 3.43
N LEU A 17 8.78 17.93 3.57
CA LEU A 17 9.03 17.33 4.89
C LEU A 17 9.79 18.31 5.80
N LYS A 18 10.85 18.94 5.27
CA LYS A 18 11.70 19.88 6.02
C LYS A 18 10.90 21.06 6.57
N THR A 19 10.17 21.77 5.71
CA THR A 19 9.40 22.95 6.12
C THR A 19 8.26 22.57 7.04
N LEU A 20 7.53 21.47 6.76
CA LEU A 20 6.46 21.01 7.63
C LEU A 20 6.98 20.63 9.02
N SER A 21 8.18 20.03 9.09
CA SER A 21 8.82 19.70 10.35
C SER A 21 9.11 20.95 11.17
N LEU A 22 9.78 21.95 10.61
CA LEU A 22 10.11 23.19 11.31
C LEU A 22 8.86 23.89 11.87
N ARG A 23 7.76 23.87 11.12
CA ARG A 23 6.50 24.56 11.47
C ARG A 23 5.62 23.77 12.42
N SER A 24 5.60 22.45 12.30
CA SER A 24 4.72 21.59 13.10
C SER A 24 5.35 21.10 14.39
N TYR A 25 6.68 20.97 14.47
CA TYR A 25 7.35 20.29 15.58
C TYR A 25 7.07 20.92 16.94
N HIS A 26 7.11 22.26 17.00
CA HIS A 26 6.82 23.03 18.23
C HIS A 26 5.34 23.11 18.56
N ARG A 27 4.44 22.85 17.59
CA ARG A 27 2.98 22.82 17.82
C ARG A 27 2.48 21.46 18.36
N LEU A 28 3.37 20.47 18.50
CA LEU A 28 3.06 19.16 19.10
C LEU A 28 3.44 19.16 20.57
N SER A 29 2.63 18.50 21.43
CA SER A 29 2.85 18.43 22.89
C SER A 29 4.27 17.99 23.25
N SER A 30 4.85 18.68 24.24
CA SER A 30 6.15 18.40 24.86
C SER A 30 6.26 16.99 25.45
N ASP A 31 5.13 16.40 25.84
CA ASP A 31 5.08 15.12 26.55
C ASP A 31 5.26 13.93 25.61
N ILE A 32 5.15 14.18 24.31
CA ILE A 32 5.29 13.14 23.28
C ILE A 32 6.76 12.99 22.90
N LEU A 33 7.27 11.77 22.90
CA LEU A 33 8.63 11.46 22.44
C LEU A 33 8.88 11.99 21.02
N GLY A 34 10.06 12.58 20.81
CA GLY A 34 10.45 13.20 19.54
C GLY A 34 10.33 12.26 18.33
N TYR A 35 10.59 10.97 18.52
CA TYR A 35 10.45 9.93 17.48
C TYR A 35 9.04 9.92 16.87
N TYR A 36 8.01 10.03 17.71
CA TYR A 36 6.62 10.00 17.26
C TYR A 36 6.21 11.31 16.60
N ARG A 37 6.80 12.44 17.02
CA ARG A 37 6.56 13.74 16.36
C ARG A 37 7.05 13.69 14.92
N LEU A 38 8.28 13.22 14.72
CA LEU A 38 8.87 13.03 13.39
C LEU A 38 8.06 12.04 12.55
N GLY A 39 7.63 10.92 13.14
CA GLY A 39 6.74 9.96 12.49
C GLY A 39 5.42 10.60 12.02
N ALA A 40 4.76 11.38 12.88
CA ALA A 40 3.51 12.05 12.54
C ALA A 40 3.68 13.11 11.44
N ILE A 41 4.77 13.88 11.48
CA ILE A 41 5.12 14.88 10.45
C ILE A 41 5.35 14.18 9.10
N SER A 42 6.06 13.04 9.11
CA SER A 42 6.32 12.24 7.91
C SER A 42 5.01 11.73 7.27
N VAL A 43 4.12 11.16 8.09
CA VAL A 43 2.79 10.71 7.63
C VAL A 43 1.96 11.87 7.08
N ALA A 44 1.91 13.00 7.79
CA ALA A 44 1.18 14.19 7.34
C ALA A 44 1.73 14.73 6.01
N THR A 45 3.05 14.72 5.82
CA THR A 45 3.69 15.13 4.57
C THR A 45 3.19 14.29 3.39
N GLY A 46 3.11 12.96 3.55
CA GLY A 46 2.56 12.07 2.52
C GLY A 46 1.10 12.38 2.18
N ILE A 47 0.28 12.60 3.20
CA ILE A 47 -1.14 12.96 3.04
C ILE A 47 -1.30 14.29 2.30
N LEU A 48 -0.55 15.33 2.68
CA LEU A 48 -0.59 16.66 2.06
C LEU A 48 -0.13 16.62 0.59
N ARG A 49 0.92 15.84 0.27
CA ARG A 49 1.36 15.64 -1.12
C ARG A 49 0.26 15.01 -1.98
N ASN A 50 -0.42 14.00 -1.46
CA ASN A 50 -1.53 13.35 -2.16
C ASN A 50 -2.72 14.30 -2.32
N TYR A 51 -3.06 15.06 -1.29
CA TYR A 51 -4.09 16.08 -1.35
C TYR A 51 -3.79 17.13 -2.43
N ARG A 52 -2.57 17.65 -2.52
CA ARG A 52 -2.17 18.60 -3.56
C ARG A 52 -2.33 18.02 -4.97
N LYS A 53 -1.89 16.78 -5.19
CA LYS A 53 -2.09 16.07 -6.47
C LYS A 53 -3.58 15.93 -6.81
N ALA A 54 -4.42 15.60 -5.83
CA ALA A 54 -5.86 15.49 -6.02
C ALA A 54 -6.54 16.84 -6.29
N LYS A 55 -6.19 17.88 -5.52
CA LYS A 55 -6.71 19.25 -5.68
C LYS A 55 -6.41 19.83 -7.06
N LYS A 56 -5.20 19.56 -7.60
CA LYS A 56 -4.84 19.95 -8.98
C LYS A 56 -5.77 19.34 -10.04
N ARG A 57 -6.25 18.11 -9.84
CA ARG A 57 -7.18 17.43 -10.77
C ARG A 57 -8.64 17.80 -10.53
N LYS A 58 -9.00 18.07 -9.27
CA LYS A 58 -10.37 18.38 -8.83
C LYS A 58 -10.33 19.52 -7.80
N PRO A 59 -10.64 20.77 -8.19
CA PRO A 59 -10.58 21.91 -7.29
C PRO A 59 -11.41 21.74 -6.01
N GLN A 60 -12.54 21.04 -6.11
CA GLN A 60 -13.47 20.74 -4.99
C GLN A 60 -13.00 19.60 -4.06
N THR A 61 -11.71 19.26 -4.08
CA THR A 61 -11.16 18.23 -3.19
C THR A 61 -11.20 18.72 -1.74
N ARG A 62 -11.92 18.00 -0.88
CA ARG A 62 -12.03 18.27 0.56
C ARG A 62 -10.67 18.20 1.25
N PHE A 63 -10.50 18.98 2.31
CA PHE A 63 -9.30 18.92 3.13
C PHE A 63 -9.06 17.50 3.68
N PRO A 64 -7.80 17.04 3.67
CA PRO A 64 -7.47 15.72 4.16
C PRO A 64 -7.60 15.66 5.69
N TYR A 65 -7.99 14.49 6.19
CA TYR A 65 -8.04 14.23 7.63
C TYR A 65 -7.77 12.75 7.87
N ALA A 66 -6.82 12.44 8.76
CA ALA A 66 -6.52 11.07 9.18
C ALA A 66 -7.59 10.57 10.15
N LYS A 67 -8.56 9.81 9.62
CA LYS A 67 -9.67 9.25 10.40
C LYS A 67 -9.28 8.06 11.28
N ARG A 68 -8.27 7.29 10.87
CA ARG A 68 -7.82 6.09 11.59
C ARG A 68 -6.67 6.45 12.52
N MET A 69 -6.75 5.98 13.76
CA MET A 69 -5.63 6.05 14.69
C MET A 69 -4.51 5.14 14.18
N MET A 70 -3.34 5.75 13.99
CA MET A 70 -2.14 5.07 13.55
C MET A 70 -0.91 5.68 14.23
N LEU A 71 0.07 4.84 14.49
CA LEU A 71 1.39 5.21 14.98
C LEU A 71 2.42 4.65 14.01
N THR A 72 3.06 5.52 13.24
CA THR A 72 4.17 5.14 12.35
C THR A 72 5.47 5.68 12.93
N THR A 73 6.47 4.84 13.06
CA THR A 73 7.81 5.25 13.49
C THR A 73 8.90 4.48 12.74
N CYS A 74 9.97 5.18 12.39
CA CYS A 74 11.23 4.61 11.92
C CYS A 74 12.34 4.70 12.99
N TYR A 75 12.01 5.18 14.19
CA TYR A 75 12.95 5.39 15.28
C TYR A 75 12.45 4.79 16.60
N GLY A 76 13.40 4.52 17.50
CA GLY A 76 13.11 4.22 18.91
C GLY A 76 12.52 2.84 19.19
N PHE A 77 12.19 2.03 18.18
CA PHE A 77 11.66 0.68 18.36
C PHE A 77 12.77 -0.37 18.26
N LYS A 78 12.54 -1.55 18.86
CA LYS A 78 13.40 -2.74 18.70
C LYS A 78 12.55 -3.99 18.59
N ILE A 79 13.02 -4.99 17.87
CA ILE A 79 12.48 -6.36 17.96
C ILE A 79 13.45 -7.15 18.83
N GLN A 80 12.98 -7.64 19.97
CA GLN A 80 13.79 -8.39 20.94
C GLN A 80 12.90 -9.40 21.67
N ASN A 81 13.43 -10.59 21.94
CA ASN A 81 12.73 -11.66 22.67
C ASN A 81 11.32 -11.95 22.11
N GLY A 82 11.21 -12.03 20.78
CA GLY A 82 9.93 -12.27 20.10
C GLY A 82 8.91 -11.13 20.15
N CYS A 83 9.29 -9.95 20.66
CA CYS A 83 8.40 -8.81 20.86
C CYS A 83 8.89 -7.55 20.13
N LEU A 84 7.95 -6.78 19.59
CA LEU A 84 8.19 -5.39 19.20
C LEU A 84 8.12 -4.50 20.45
N ARG A 85 9.25 -3.90 20.81
CA ARG A 85 9.40 -2.94 21.90
C ARG A 85 9.20 -1.51 21.39
N LEU A 86 8.25 -0.78 21.97
CA LEU A 86 7.95 0.63 21.67
C LEU A 86 8.10 1.49 22.93
N PRO A 87 8.80 2.63 22.89
CA PRO A 87 8.96 3.51 24.03
C PRO A 87 7.70 4.37 24.25
N VAL A 88 7.21 4.46 25.48
CA VAL A 88 6.09 5.36 25.82
C VAL A 88 6.62 6.64 26.45
N LYS A 89 7.56 6.48 27.37
CA LYS A 89 8.30 7.56 28.05
C LYS A 89 9.79 7.19 28.12
N PRO A 90 10.68 8.09 28.54
CA PRO A 90 12.07 7.74 28.78
C PRO A 90 12.17 6.51 29.69
N ARG A 91 12.84 5.45 29.19
CA ARG A 91 13.05 4.16 29.87
C ARG A 91 11.78 3.35 30.16
N GLU A 92 10.62 3.76 29.64
CA GLU A 92 9.35 3.04 29.79
C GLU A 92 8.91 2.48 28.43
N TYR A 93 8.58 1.19 28.38
CA TYR A 93 8.33 0.48 27.12
C TYR A 93 7.05 -0.36 27.16
N ILE A 94 6.37 -0.43 26.02
CA ILE A 94 5.33 -1.42 25.74
C ILE A 94 5.91 -2.49 24.81
N TYR A 95 5.47 -3.72 25.03
CA TYR A 95 5.85 -4.89 24.24
C TYR A 95 4.64 -5.45 23.51
N VAL A 96 4.77 -5.59 22.20
CA VAL A 96 3.77 -6.24 21.35
C VAL A 96 4.34 -7.58 20.91
N LYS A 97 3.74 -8.68 21.38
CA LYS A 97 4.17 -10.03 21.00
C LYS A 97 3.98 -10.25 19.51
N LEU A 98 5.02 -10.71 18.83
CA LEU A 98 4.97 -11.10 17.42
C LEU A 98 4.67 -12.59 17.31
N ASN A 99 3.94 -12.98 16.26
CA ASN A 99 3.68 -14.39 15.99
C ASN A 99 4.89 -15.06 15.32
N SER A 100 4.94 -16.40 15.36
CA SER A 100 6.05 -17.19 14.81
C SER A 100 6.31 -16.91 13.34
N HIS A 101 5.24 -16.75 12.55
CA HIS A 101 5.34 -16.43 11.13
C HIS A 101 6.06 -15.10 10.87
N THR A 102 5.75 -14.07 11.65
CA THR A 102 6.37 -12.74 11.53
C THR A 102 7.84 -12.80 11.95
N LEU A 103 8.16 -13.53 13.03
CA LEU A 103 9.54 -13.70 13.48
C LEU A 103 10.39 -14.44 12.45
N GLN A 104 9.86 -15.51 11.87
CA GLN A 104 10.53 -16.24 10.79
C GLN A 104 10.74 -15.33 9.56
N SER A 105 9.72 -14.56 9.19
CA SER A 105 9.77 -13.66 8.04
C SER A 105 10.73 -12.49 8.22
N LEU A 106 11.09 -12.13 9.47
CA LEU A 106 12.02 -11.04 9.79
C LEU A 106 13.42 -11.55 10.16
N SER A 107 13.63 -12.86 10.20
CA SER A 107 14.91 -13.46 10.58
C SER A 107 16.02 -13.01 9.62
N GLY A 108 17.09 -12.44 10.16
CA GLY A 108 18.22 -11.92 9.38
C GLY A 108 17.94 -10.63 8.59
N LEU A 109 16.81 -9.95 8.82
CA LEU A 109 16.42 -8.76 8.06
C LEU A 109 16.45 -7.47 8.89
N ASN A 110 16.82 -6.38 8.21
CA ASN A 110 16.90 -5.06 8.81
C ASN A 110 15.53 -4.36 8.77
N VAL A 111 14.89 -4.26 9.94
CA VAL A 111 13.61 -3.55 10.07
C VAL A 111 13.82 -2.04 10.05
N ARG A 112 13.09 -1.36 9.17
CA ARG A 112 13.24 0.09 8.90
C ARG A 112 12.15 0.93 9.52
N SER A 113 10.93 0.42 9.59
CA SER A 113 9.82 1.13 10.20
C SER A 113 8.70 0.20 10.61
N VAL A 114 7.88 0.68 11.54
CA VAL A 114 6.67 0.01 12.00
C VAL A 114 5.49 0.97 11.94
N THR A 115 4.34 0.44 11.56
CA THR A 115 3.05 1.14 11.63
C THR A 115 2.07 0.31 12.43
N LEU A 116 1.64 0.83 13.57
CA LEU A 116 0.63 0.24 14.42
C LEU A 116 -0.71 0.94 14.20
N THR A 117 -1.77 0.17 14.00
CA THR A 117 -3.15 0.66 14.05
C THR A 117 -3.90 -0.09 15.15
N ARG A 118 -5.16 0.28 15.40
CA ARG A 118 -6.03 -0.46 16.34
C ARG A 118 -6.15 -1.97 16.03
N ARG A 119 -5.95 -2.39 14.78
CA ARG A 119 -6.24 -3.77 14.33
C ARG A 119 -5.07 -4.48 13.66
N SER A 120 -3.98 -3.77 13.35
CA SER A 120 -2.90 -4.33 12.56
C SER A 120 -1.56 -3.73 12.94
N LEU A 121 -0.54 -4.55 12.82
CA LEU A 121 0.86 -4.15 12.84
C LEU A 121 1.43 -4.38 11.43
N SER A 122 2.03 -3.36 10.85
CA SER A 122 2.76 -3.44 9.58
C SER A 122 4.22 -3.13 9.83
N ILE A 123 5.11 -3.97 9.32
CA ILE A 123 6.56 -3.87 9.52
C ILE A 123 7.20 -3.77 8.14
N SER A 124 8.01 -2.73 7.93
CA SER A 124 8.81 -2.57 6.72
C SER A 124 10.25 -2.95 7.02
N TYR A 125 10.84 -3.79 6.18
CA TYR A 125 12.21 -4.25 6.30
C TYR A 125 12.93 -4.10 4.96
N SER A 126 14.25 -3.98 5.00
CA SER A 126 15.11 -4.07 3.83
C SER A 126 15.75 -5.44 3.78
N ARG A 127 15.70 -6.07 2.60
CA ARG A 127 16.43 -7.29 2.27
C ARG A 127 17.46 -6.93 1.21
N GLU A 128 18.72 -7.16 1.52
CA GLU A 128 19.75 -7.13 0.47
C GLU A 128 19.55 -8.37 -0.41
N THR A 129 19.40 -8.12 -1.70
CA THR A 129 19.31 -9.17 -2.70
C THR A 129 20.66 -9.28 -3.36
N VAL A 130 21.29 -10.44 -3.25
CA VAL A 130 22.51 -10.73 -4.00
C VAL A 130 22.16 -10.69 -5.49
N GLU A 131 22.99 -10.00 -6.26
CA GLU A 131 22.87 -10.00 -7.71
C GLU A 131 23.27 -11.39 -8.22
N ILE A 132 22.31 -12.08 -8.83
CA ILE A 132 22.52 -13.42 -9.39
C ILE A 132 22.79 -13.24 -10.86
N LYS A 133 23.91 -13.81 -11.36
CA LYS A 133 24.18 -13.85 -12.79
C LYS A 133 23.12 -14.73 -13.47
N PRO A 134 22.30 -14.20 -14.39
CA PRO A 134 21.31 -15.01 -15.07
C PRO A 134 22.00 -16.02 -16.00
N GLU A 135 21.52 -17.27 -15.99
CA GLU A 135 21.94 -18.30 -16.95
C GLU A 135 21.33 -18.06 -18.33
N GLY A 136 20.22 -17.32 -18.38
CA GLY A 136 19.54 -16.94 -19.60
C GLY A 136 18.42 -15.95 -19.32
N TYR A 137 17.79 -15.50 -20.40
CA TYR A 137 16.71 -14.54 -20.41
C TYR A 137 15.45 -15.15 -21.01
N ILE A 138 14.31 -14.74 -20.47
CA ILE A 138 12.99 -15.04 -20.99
C ILE A 138 12.31 -13.71 -21.30
N GLY A 139 12.07 -13.45 -22.59
CA GLY A 139 11.22 -12.37 -23.06
C GLY A 139 9.76 -12.79 -22.99
N ILE A 140 8.92 -12.02 -22.30
CA ILE A 140 7.48 -12.26 -22.21
C ILE A 140 6.77 -11.06 -22.83
N ASP A 141 6.23 -11.25 -24.04
CA ASP A 141 5.33 -10.27 -24.66
C ASP A 141 3.87 -10.64 -24.35
N ARG A 142 3.09 -9.64 -23.91
CA ARG A 142 1.70 -9.82 -23.51
C ARG A 142 0.80 -8.91 -24.31
N ASN A 143 -0.03 -9.50 -25.15
CA ASN A 143 -1.10 -8.83 -25.87
C ASN A 143 -2.47 -9.24 -25.30
N LEU A 144 -3.54 -8.69 -25.86
CA LEU A 144 -4.90 -9.05 -25.44
C LEU A 144 -5.17 -10.55 -25.66
N ASP A 145 -4.83 -11.03 -26.85
CA ASP A 145 -5.22 -12.36 -27.32
C ASP A 145 -4.10 -13.39 -27.29
N ASN A 146 -2.91 -13.03 -26.80
CA ASN A 146 -1.84 -13.99 -26.63
C ASN A 146 -0.79 -13.54 -25.62
N VAL A 147 -0.09 -14.53 -25.08
CA VAL A 147 1.20 -14.36 -24.41
C VAL A 147 2.23 -15.10 -25.24
N THR A 148 3.29 -14.41 -25.64
CA THR A 148 4.41 -15.01 -26.36
C THR A 148 5.63 -15.01 -25.44
N VAL A 149 6.24 -16.18 -25.30
CA VAL A 149 7.44 -16.41 -24.49
C VAL A 149 8.57 -16.78 -25.43
N VAL A 150 9.70 -16.10 -25.31
CA VAL A 150 10.92 -16.39 -26.06
C VAL A 150 12.07 -16.54 -25.07
N SER A 151 12.79 -17.64 -25.15
CA SER A 151 13.94 -17.92 -24.29
C SER A 151 15.26 -17.84 -25.07
N THR A 152 16.38 -17.84 -24.33
CA THR A 152 17.73 -17.68 -24.90
C THR A 152 18.17 -18.86 -25.77
N ASP A 153 17.64 -20.05 -25.51
CA ASP A 153 17.79 -21.26 -26.33
C ASP A 153 16.90 -21.25 -27.60
N GLN A 154 16.35 -20.09 -27.97
CA GLN A 154 15.51 -19.88 -29.15
C GLN A 154 14.16 -20.61 -29.11
N THR A 155 13.73 -21.16 -27.96
CA THR A 155 12.38 -21.70 -27.87
C THR A 155 11.36 -20.56 -27.88
N VAL A 156 10.35 -20.68 -28.75
CA VAL A 156 9.25 -19.74 -28.86
C VAL A 156 7.97 -20.48 -28.53
N GLN A 157 7.28 -20.02 -27.50
CA GLN A 157 5.96 -20.53 -27.12
C GLN A 157 4.93 -19.42 -27.23
N ARG A 158 3.84 -19.68 -27.94
CA ARG A 158 2.70 -18.77 -28.05
C ARG A 158 1.49 -19.40 -27.41
N PHE A 159 0.96 -18.75 -26.38
CA PHE A 159 -0.27 -19.13 -25.73
C PHE A 159 -1.40 -18.28 -26.30
N ASP A 160 -2.39 -18.91 -26.92
CA ASP A 160 -3.59 -18.23 -27.40
C ASP A 160 -4.55 -17.93 -26.25
N LEU A 161 -4.95 -16.66 -26.12
CA LEU A 161 -5.90 -16.15 -25.15
C LEU A 161 -7.16 -15.57 -25.81
N SER A 162 -7.32 -15.69 -27.12
CA SER A 162 -8.45 -15.16 -27.89
C SER A 162 -9.81 -15.55 -27.28
N SER A 163 -9.94 -16.80 -26.87
CA SER A 163 -11.13 -17.33 -26.19
C SER A 163 -11.39 -16.63 -24.85
N ALA A 164 -10.35 -16.41 -24.05
CA ALA A 164 -10.46 -15.70 -22.78
C ALA A 164 -10.83 -14.22 -22.98
N THR A 165 -10.29 -13.57 -24.02
CA THR A 165 -10.66 -12.19 -24.40
C THR A 165 -12.11 -12.10 -24.82
N ARG A 166 -12.59 -13.02 -25.67
CA ARG A 166 -14.00 -13.08 -26.10
C ARG A 166 -14.94 -13.27 -24.91
N ILE A 167 -14.63 -14.19 -23.99
CA ILE A 167 -15.45 -14.38 -22.78
C ILE A 167 -15.51 -13.09 -21.94
N LYS A 168 -14.39 -12.39 -21.80
CA LYS A 168 -14.32 -11.12 -21.07
C LYS A 168 -15.10 -10.01 -21.78
N SER A 169 -15.02 -9.91 -23.10
CA SER A 169 -15.74 -8.90 -23.89
C SER A 169 -17.25 -9.12 -23.80
N ASP A 170 -17.72 -10.37 -23.94
CA ASP A 170 -19.13 -10.74 -23.78
C ASP A 170 -19.65 -10.36 -22.39
N CYS A 171 -18.92 -10.73 -21.33
CA CYS A 171 -19.33 -10.42 -19.96
C CYS A 171 -19.34 -8.90 -19.70
N ARG A 172 -18.39 -8.15 -20.29
CA ARG A 172 -18.35 -6.68 -20.21
C ARG A 172 -19.53 -6.04 -20.93
N TYR A 173 -19.87 -6.54 -22.12
CA TYR A 173 -21.01 -6.08 -22.90
C TYR A 173 -22.32 -6.28 -22.14
N VAL A 174 -22.54 -7.47 -21.56
CA VAL A 174 -23.75 -7.70 -20.76
C VAL A 174 -23.82 -6.80 -19.53
N LYS A 175 -22.69 -6.62 -18.82
CA LYS A 175 -22.62 -5.69 -17.67
C LYS A 175 -22.91 -4.25 -18.09
N SER A 176 -22.49 -3.81 -19.27
CA SER A 176 -22.66 -2.42 -19.74
C SER A 176 -24.12 -2.10 -20.13
N ARG A 177 -24.92 -3.12 -20.44
CA ARG A 177 -26.37 -2.99 -20.70
C ARG A 177 -27.19 -2.71 -19.44
N PHE A 178 -26.65 -2.97 -18.25
CA PHE A 178 -27.32 -2.60 -17.00
C PHE A 178 -27.20 -1.09 -16.74
N LYS A 179 -28.25 -0.33 -17.06
CA LYS A 179 -28.29 1.14 -16.91
C LYS A 179 -29.04 1.63 -15.66
N ARG A 180 -29.80 0.75 -14.99
CA ARG A 180 -30.59 1.11 -13.82
C ARG A 180 -29.70 1.58 -12.66
N ASN A 181 -30.08 2.66 -11.98
CA ASN A 181 -29.38 3.15 -10.80
C ASN A 181 -29.80 2.39 -9.53
N ASP A 182 -29.60 1.07 -9.53
CA ASP A 182 -29.93 0.19 -8.40
C ASP A 182 -28.68 -0.57 -7.97
N PHE A 183 -28.13 -0.19 -6.82
CA PHE A 183 -26.87 -0.74 -6.31
C PHE A 183 -26.98 -2.24 -5.97
N ARG A 184 -28.11 -2.66 -5.40
CA ARG A 184 -28.31 -4.05 -4.94
C ARG A 184 -28.38 -4.98 -6.14
N LEU A 185 -29.20 -4.64 -7.14
CA LEU A 185 -29.32 -5.42 -8.37
C LEU A 185 -28.02 -5.41 -9.19
N ARG A 186 -27.34 -4.26 -9.30
CA ARG A 186 -26.05 -4.17 -10.00
C ARG A 186 -25.03 -5.12 -9.40
N THR A 187 -24.94 -5.17 -8.07
CA THR A 187 -24.00 -6.04 -7.35
C THR A 187 -24.28 -7.51 -7.64
N GLY A 188 -25.54 -7.93 -7.63
CA GLY A 188 -25.95 -9.30 -7.96
C GLY A 188 -25.60 -9.68 -9.40
N VAL A 189 -25.97 -8.83 -10.37
CA VAL A 189 -25.67 -9.05 -11.80
C VAL A 189 -24.16 -9.10 -12.04
N PHE A 190 -23.40 -8.15 -11.49
CA PHE A 190 -21.97 -8.07 -11.71
C PHE A 190 -21.22 -9.25 -11.08
N SER A 191 -21.70 -9.73 -9.92
CA SER A 191 -21.18 -10.94 -9.27
C SER A 191 -21.45 -12.19 -10.11
N LYS A 192 -22.70 -12.39 -10.57
CA LYS A 192 -23.07 -13.51 -11.46
C LYS A 192 -22.20 -13.55 -12.70
N TYR A 193 -22.07 -12.44 -13.42
CA TYR A 193 -21.24 -12.39 -14.64
C TYR A 193 -19.73 -12.39 -14.33
N GLY A 194 -19.31 -11.94 -13.15
CA GLY A 194 -17.92 -12.08 -12.69
C GLY A 194 -17.55 -13.53 -12.37
N GLN A 195 -18.48 -14.31 -11.83
CA GLN A 195 -18.30 -15.74 -11.60
C GLN A 195 -18.35 -16.51 -12.92
N LYS A 196 -19.33 -16.23 -13.80
CA LYS A 196 -19.40 -16.83 -15.15
C LYS A 196 -18.13 -16.58 -15.96
N GLN A 197 -17.58 -15.36 -15.90
CA GLN A 197 -16.31 -15.05 -16.54
C GLN A 197 -15.16 -15.88 -15.97
N ARG A 198 -15.02 -15.95 -14.63
CA ARG A 198 -13.96 -16.75 -13.98
C ARG A 198 -14.05 -18.23 -14.33
N ASN A 199 -15.23 -18.83 -14.19
CA ASN A 199 -15.45 -20.25 -14.44
C ASN A 199 -15.19 -20.64 -15.91
N ARG A 200 -15.40 -19.71 -16.86
CA ARG A 200 -15.13 -19.95 -18.29
C ARG A 200 -13.69 -19.66 -18.69
N VAL A 201 -12.98 -18.77 -17.98
CA VAL A 201 -11.59 -18.38 -18.31
C VAL A 201 -10.58 -19.27 -17.60
N GLN A 202 -10.80 -19.65 -16.33
CA GLN A 202 -9.82 -20.45 -15.58
C GLN A 202 -9.45 -21.78 -16.26
N PRO A 203 -10.39 -22.54 -16.85
CA PRO A 203 -10.02 -23.77 -17.55
C PRO A 203 -9.25 -23.56 -18.86
N LEU A 204 -9.14 -22.32 -19.35
CA LEU A 204 -8.42 -21.96 -20.57
C LEU A 204 -6.99 -21.46 -20.29
N LEU A 205 -6.63 -21.29 -19.02
CA LEU A 205 -5.32 -20.82 -18.55
C LEU A 205 -4.56 -21.98 -17.92
#